data_AF-A0A2G5ZF56-F1
#
_entry.id   AF-A0A2G5ZF56-F1
#
_cell.length_a   1.000
_cell.length_b   1.000
_cell.length_c   1.000
_cell.angle_alpha   90.00
_cell.angle_beta   90.00
_cell.angle_gamma   90.00
#
_symmetry.space_group_name_H-M   'P 1'
#
loop_
_entity.id
_entity.type
_entity.pdbx_description
1 polymer ?
#
loop_
_entity_poly.entity_id
_entity_poly.type
_entity_poly.pdbx_seq_one_letter_code
_entity_poly.pdbx_strand_id
1 'polypeptide(L)'
;MVKRNWHLVWLVMSLIPAPFLFHFYEYGQFMKREDAKYLVVVSVLYIVITGILSCPIRVRYMLLIHVITAIVSLVLAMNFISDDGGWFKPFGRDFVILLTAIPFFIGQLFIRMMAKLIIDR
;
A
#
# COMPACT_ATOMS: atom_id res chain seq x y z
N MET A 1 10.03 21.61 16.32
CA MET A 1 9.60 20.30 16.87
C MET A 1 8.58 19.59 15.99
N VAL A 2 7.52 20.28 15.55
CA VAL A 2 6.42 19.73 14.72
C VAL A 2 6.89 19.09 13.39
N LYS A 3 7.82 19.72 12.65
CA LYS A 3 8.35 19.16 11.38
C LYS A 3 9.06 17.79 11.54
N ARG A 4 9.74 17.54 12.67
CA ARG A 4 10.47 16.27 12.89
C ARG A 4 9.51 15.09 13.05
N ASN A 5 8.39 15.31 13.73
CA ASN A 5 7.40 14.27 13.97
C ASN A 5 6.71 13.84 12.67
N TRP A 6 6.58 14.75 11.69
CA TRP A 6 5.94 14.45 10.40
C TRP A 6 6.70 13.38 9.59
N HIS A 7 8.02 13.43 9.57
CA HIS A 7 8.85 12.44 8.89
C HIS A 7 8.71 11.05 9.53
N LEU A 8 8.62 11.00 10.86
CA LEU A 8 8.43 9.76 11.61
C LEU A 8 7.03 9.19 11.37
N VAL A 9 5.99 10.02 11.41
CA VAL A 9 4.61 9.60 11.12
C VAL A 9 4.51 9.06 9.69
N TRP A 10 5.09 9.76 8.71
CA TRP A 10 5.17 9.27 7.34
C TRP A 10 5.86 7.91 7.26
N LEU A 11 7.00 7.75 7.93
CA LEU A 11 7.77 6.50 7.91
C LEU A 11 6.96 5.34 8.51
N VAL A 12 6.39 5.51 9.70
CA VAL A 12 5.59 4.48 10.37
C VAL A 12 4.39 4.09 9.52
N MET A 13 3.67 5.07 8.97
CA MET A 13 2.49 4.80 8.13
C MET A 13 2.88 4.14 6.81
N SER A 14 3.99 4.55 6.19
CA SER A 14 4.41 4.03 4.88
C SER A 14 5.08 2.67 4.95
N LEU A 15 5.48 2.20 6.15
CA LEU A 15 6.00 0.85 6.37
C LEU A 15 4.88 -0.21 6.49
N ILE A 16 3.61 0.21 6.50
CA ILE A 16 2.48 -0.72 6.46
C ILE A 16 2.53 -1.50 5.14
N PRO A 17 2.54 -2.85 5.17
CA PRO A 17 2.61 -3.68 3.97
C PRO A 17 1.24 -3.72 3.27
N ALA A 18 0.85 -2.59 2.69
CA ALA A 18 -0.48 -2.38 2.13
C ALA A 18 -0.87 -3.39 1.02
N PRO A 19 0.03 -3.77 0.08
CA PRO A 19 -0.29 -4.81 -0.91
C PRO A 19 -0.65 -6.16 -0.26
N PHE A 20 0.08 -6.56 0.79
CA PHE A 20 -0.26 -7.77 1.54
C PHE A 20 -1.61 -7.63 2.24
N LEU A 21 -1.85 -6.54 2.97
CA LEU A 21 -3.11 -6.35 3.70
C LEU A 21 -4.32 -6.31 2.76
N PHE A 22 -4.16 -5.73 1.56
CA PHE A 22 -5.16 -5.73 0.51
C PHE A 22 -5.58 -7.17 0.17
N HIS A 23 -4.62 -7.99 -0.25
CA HIS A 23 -4.90 -9.35 -0.69
C HIS A 23 -5.22 -10.31 0.46
N PHE A 24 -4.67 -10.07 1.65
CA PHE A 24 -4.99 -10.88 2.83
C PHE A 24 -6.45 -10.69 3.25
N TYR A 25 -6.94 -9.44 3.26
CA TYR A 25 -8.35 -9.18 3.53
C TYR A 25 -9.24 -9.72 2.40
N GLU A 26 -8.91 -9.43 1.14
CA GLU A 26 -9.65 -9.89 -0.03
C GLU A 26 -9.77 -11.43 -0.05
N TYR A 27 -8.65 -12.14 0.06
CA TYR A 27 -8.62 -13.60 0.08
C TYR A 27 -9.38 -14.17 1.29
N GLY A 28 -9.23 -13.56 2.47
CA GLY A 28 -9.96 -14.00 3.66
C GLY A 28 -11.48 -13.88 3.52
N GLN A 29 -11.97 -12.85 2.81
CA GLN A 29 -13.39 -12.69 2.49
C GLN A 29 -13.84 -13.70 1.43
N PHE A 30 -13.03 -13.92 0.39
CA PHE A 30 -13.27 -14.97 -0.60
C PHE A 30 -13.45 -16.35 0.06
N MET A 31 -12.60 -16.71 1.02
CA MET A 31 -12.71 -17.99 1.75
C MET A 31 -14.00 -18.10 2.57
N LYS A 32 -14.56 -16.97 3.02
CA LYS A 32 -15.86 -16.89 3.71
C LYS A 32 -17.04 -16.82 2.75
N ARG A 33 -16.78 -16.71 1.44
CA ARG A 33 -17.79 -16.43 0.41
C ARG A 33 -18.52 -15.10 0.66
N GLU A 34 -17.78 -14.11 1.15
CA GLU A 34 -18.25 -12.76 1.44
C GLU A 34 -17.55 -11.73 0.55
N ASP A 35 -18.18 -10.57 0.39
CA ASP A 35 -17.59 -9.44 -0.35
C ASP A 35 -16.61 -8.65 0.53
N ALA A 36 -15.49 -8.21 -0.05
CA ALA A 36 -14.50 -7.35 0.59
C ALA A 36 -14.94 -5.87 0.65
N LYS A 37 -16.06 -5.59 1.30
CA LYS A 37 -16.78 -4.29 1.28
C LYS A 37 -15.92 -3.05 1.56
N TYR A 38 -14.93 -3.17 2.44
CA TYR A 38 -14.09 -2.04 2.87
C TYR A 38 -12.75 -1.93 2.13
N LEU A 39 -12.43 -2.87 1.24
CA LEU A 39 -11.12 -3.00 0.61
C LEU A 39 -10.73 -1.71 -0.13
N VAL A 40 -11.62 -1.21 -0.99
CA VAL A 40 -11.39 0.00 -1.79
C VAL A 40 -11.29 1.24 -0.90
N VAL A 41 -12.23 1.41 0.04
CA VAL A 41 -12.30 2.60 0.91
C VAL A 41 -11.03 2.72 1.75
N VAL A 42 -10.61 1.63 2.41
CA VAL A 42 -9.41 1.62 3.26
C VAL A 42 -8.14 1.85 2.42
N SER A 43 -8.07 1.27 1.21
CA SER A 43 -6.93 1.46 0.32
C SER A 43 -6.78 2.91 -0.14
N VAL A 44 -7.90 3.54 -0.52
CA VAL A 44 -7.93 4.96 -0.92
C VAL A 44 -7.56 5.85 0.26
N LEU A 45 -8.10 5.61 1.44
CA LEU A 45 -7.74 6.37 2.65
C LEU A 45 -6.25 6.25 2.97
N TYR A 46 -5.69 5.04 2.89
CA TYR A 46 -4.27 4.81 3.08
C TYR A 46 -3.44 5.63 2.08
N ILE A 47 -3.76 5.56 0.79
CA ILE A 47 -3.08 6.29 -0.28
C ILE A 47 -3.16 7.81 -0.03
N VAL A 48 -4.32 8.33 0.36
CA VAL A 48 -4.52 9.76 0.63
C VAL A 48 -3.66 10.22 1.80
N ILE A 49 -3.74 9.53 2.93
CA ILE A 49 -3.01 9.88 4.15
C ILE A 49 -1.51 9.85 3.90
N THR A 50 -1.00 8.72 3.37
CA THR A 50 0.44 8.55 3.12
C THR A 50 0.96 9.48 2.01
N GLY A 51 0.14 9.75 0.99
CA GLY A 51 0.42 10.74 -0.06
C GLY A 51 0.60 12.16 0.51
N ILE A 52 -0.32 12.63 1.34
CA ILE A 52 -0.22 13.94 2.02
C ILE A 52 1.00 13.98 2.95
N LEU A 53 1.19 12.94 3.76
CA LEU A 53 2.34 12.85 4.67
C LEU A 53 3.69 12.88 3.93
N SER A 54 3.71 12.49 2.66
CA SER A 54 4.93 12.44 1.84
C SER A 54 5.35 13.77 1.20
N CYS A 55 4.57 14.85 1.35
CA CYS A 55 4.90 16.17 0.79
C CYS A 55 6.33 16.67 1.12
N PRO A 56 6.82 16.62 2.38
CA PRO A 56 8.18 17.04 2.72
C PRO A 56 9.25 15.97 2.40
N ILE A 57 8.87 14.82 1.85
CA ILE A 57 9.76 13.69 1.59
C ILE A 57 10.29 13.74 0.15
N ARG A 58 11.57 13.38 -0.02
CA ARG A 58 12.16 13.21 -1.35
C ARG A 58 11.62 11.92 -1.98
N VAL A 59 11.26 11.98 -3.27
CA VAL A 59 10.65 10.85 -4.01
C VAL A 59 11.51 9.58 -3.94
N ARG A 60 12.84 9.71 -3.97
CA ARG A 60 13.75 8.56 -3.81
C ARG A 60 13.52 7.74 -2.54
N TYR A 61 13.16 8.39 -1.43
CA TYR A 61 12.87 7.70 -0.16
C TYR A 61 11.50 7.04 -0.19
N MET A 62 10.53 7.62 -0.90
CA MET A 62 9.24 6.97 -1.13
C MET A 62 9.42 5.70 -1.95
N LEU A 63 10.17 5.77 -3.04
CA LEU A 63 10.47 4.59 -3.87
C LEU A 63 11.16 3.50 -3.04
N LEU A 64 12.15 3.86 -2.22
CA LEU A 64 12.86 2.90 -1.36
C LEU A 64 11.93 2.23 -0.35
N ILE A 65 11.07 2.99 0.34
CA ILE A 65 10.09 2.42 1.27
C ILE A 65 9.08 1.53 0.52
N HIS A 66 8.64 1.93 -0.67
CA HIS A 66 7.76 1.10 -1.50
C HIS A 66 8.40 -0.24 -1.86
N VAL A 67 9.66 -0.25 -2.28
CA VAL A 67 10.39 -1.49 -2.55
C VAL A 67 10.48 -2.37 -1.29
N ILE A 68 10.82 -1.78 -0.14
CA ILE A 68 10.86 -2.52 1.13
C ILE A 68 9.49 -3.12 1.45
N THR A 69 8.42 -2.33 1.40
CA THR A 69 7.07 -2.83 1.70
C THR A 69 6.56 -3.84 0.69
N ALA A 70 6.96 -3.79 -0.58
CA ALA A 70 6.62 -4.80 -1.58
C ALA A 70 7.30 -6.14 -1.24
N ILE A 71 8.58 -6.12 -0.88
CA ILE A 71 9.31 -7.31 -0.43
C ILE A 71 8.68 -7.89 0.85
N VAL A 72 8.42 -7.04 1.86
CA VAL A 72 7.75 -7.46 3.10
C VAL A 72 6.37 -8.02 2.82
N SER A 73 5.60 -7.39 1.91
CA SER A 73 4.28 -7.88 1.52
C SER A 73 4.34 -9.26 0.88
N LEU A 74 5.32 -9.48 -0.01
CA LEU A 74 5.54 -10.77 -0.63
C LEU A 74 5.88 -11.85 0.41
N VAL A 75 6.82 -11.56 1.32
CA VAL A 75 7.20 -12.50 2.40
C VAL A 75 5.99 -12.84 3.27
N LEU A 76 5.21 -11.84 3.69
CA LEU A 76 3.99 -12.07 4.47
C LEU A 76 2.98 -12.93 3.69
N ALA A 77 2.78 -12.66 2.41
CA ALA A 77 1.87 -13.44 1.60
C ALA A 77 2.26 -14.90 1.47
N MET A 78 3.55 -15.18 1.31
CA MET A 78 4.08 -16.54 1.25
C MET A 78 3.79 -17.35 2.53
N ASN A 79 3.65 -16.68 3.67
CA ASN A 79 3.42 -17.32 4.97
C ASN A 79 1.93 -17.36 5.36
N PHE A 80 1.12 -16.40 4.92
CA PHE A 80 -0.25 -16.21 5.44
C PHE A 80 -1.38 -16.36 4.41
N ILE A 81 -1.07 -16.42 3.11
CA ILE A 81 -2.07 -16.60 2.04
C ILE A 81 -1.78 -17.91 1.33
N SER A 82 -2.74 -18.81 1.25
CA SER A 82 -2.56 -20.08 0.54
C SER A 82 -2.41 -19.87 -0.96
N ASP A 83 -1.48 -20.61 -1.57
CA ASP A 83 -1.35 -20.69 -3.03
C ASP A 83 -2.14 -21.90 -3.54
N ASP A 84 -3.46 -21.81 -3.43
CA ASP A 84 -4.41 -22.87 -3.77
C ASP A 84 -4.67 -23.01 -5.29
N GLY A 85 -4.01 -22.19 -6.10
CA GLY A 85 -4.22 -22.14 -7.55
C GLY A 85 -5.63 -21.74 -7.97
N GLY A 86 -6.40 -21.12 -7.08
CA GLY A 86 -7.76 -20.65 -7.32
C GLY A 86 -7.81 -19.15 -7.52
N TRP A 87 -7.78 -18.40 -6.41
CA TRP A 87 -8.10 -16.97 -6.38
C TRP A 87 -7.20 -16.10 -7.27
N PHE A 88 -5.89 -16.37 -7.25
CA PHE A 88 -4.90 -15.51 -7.90
C PHE A 88 -4.64 -15.86 -9.37
N LYS A 89 -5.46 -16.71 -10.00
CA LYS A 89 -5.31 -17.03 -11.43
C LYS A 89 -5.69 -15.83 -12.31
N PRO A 90 -5.05 -15.70 -13.50
CA PRO A 90 -4.05 -16.61 -14.08
C PRO A 90 -2.60 -16.35 -13.63
N PHE A 91 -2.33 -15.25 -12.91
CA PHE A 91 -0.96 -14.76 -12.71
C PHE A 91 -0.23 -15.36 -11.50
N GLY A 92 -0.96 -15.89 -10.52
CA GLY A 92 -0.40 -16.42 -9.27
C GLY A 92 -0.26 -15.36 -8.18
N ARG A 93 -0.30 -15.81 -6.92
CA ARG A 93 -0.33 -14.96 -5.72
C ARG A 93 0.80 -13.94 -5.70
N ASP A 94 2.02 -14.42 -5.87
CA ASP A 94 3.24 -13.64 -5.69
C ASP A 94 3.32 -12.49 -6.70
N PHE A 95 3.00 -12.78 -7.97
CA PHE A 95 2.98 -11.78 -9.03
C PHE A 95 1.91 -10.72 -8.79
N VAL A 96 0.69 -11.14 -8.44
CA VAL A 96 -0.44 -10.22 -8.19
C VAL A 96 -0.11 -9.26 -7.03
N ILE A 97 0.51 -9.75 -5.96
CA ILE A 97 0.87 -8.91 -4.81
C ILE A 97 1.93 -7.87 -5.16
N LEU A 98 2.94 -8.25 -5.95
CA LEU A 98 3.93 -7.29 -6.44
C LEU A 98 3.30 -6.28 -7.41
N LEU A 99 2.41 -6.72 -8.29
CA LEU A 99 1.69 -5.86 -9.23
C LEU A 99 0.86 -4.82 -8.47
N THR A 100 0.20 -5.21 -7.38
CA THR A 100 -0.61 -4.31 -6.53
C THR A 100 0.23 -3.23 -5.84
N ALA A 101 1.53 -3.42 -5.62
CA ALA A 101 2.37 -2.35 -5.09
C ALA A 101 2.45 -1.10 -6.02
N ILE A 102 2.29 -1.30 -7.33
CA ILE A 102 2.37 -0.24 -8.35
C ILE A 102 1.24 0.79 -8.19
N PRO A 103 -0.07 0.44 -8.20
CA PRO A 103 -1.13 1.42 -8.02
C PRO A 103 -1.07 2.13 -6.66
N PHE A 104 -0.62 1.46 -5.59
CA PHE A 104 -0.37 2.14 -4.32
C PHE A 104 0.70 3.22 -4.44
N PHE A 105 1.81 2.93 -5.13
CA PHE A 105 2.89 3.91 -5.36
C PHE A 105 2.41 5.09 -6.22
N ILE A 106 1.79 4.80 -7.36
CA ILE A 106 1.29 5.80 -8.30
C ILE A 106 0.25 6.68 -7.61
N GLY A 107 -0.69 6.07 -6.89
CA GLY A 107 -1.72 6.79 -6.13
C GLY A 107 -1.10 7.74 -5.09
N GLN A 108 -0.10 7.29 -4.33
CA GLN A 108 0.58 8.16 -3.37
C GLN A 108 1.29 9.33 -4.03
N LEU A 109 1.98 9.10 -5.17
CA LEU A 109 2.64 10.16 -5.93
C LEU A 109 1.62 11.18 -6.47
N PHE A 110 0.48 10.71 -6.96
CA PHE A 110 -0.60 11.56 -7.44
C PHE A 110 -1.17 12.44 -6.32
N ILE A 111 -1.50 11.86 -5.16
CA ILE A 111 -1.98 12.64 -4.02
C ILE A 111 -0.92 13.62 -3.53
N ARG A 112 0.35 13.21 -3.44
CA ARG A 112 1.45 14.11 -3.07
C ARG A 112 1.52 15.33 -3.99
N MET A 113 1.39 15.12 -5.30
CA MET A 113 1.39 16.20 -6.28
C MET A 113 0.23 17.17 -6.03
N MET A 114 -0.99 16.65 -5.85
CA MET A 114 -2.18 17.46 -5.55
C MET A 114 -2.04 18.23 -4.23
N ALA A 115 -1.58 17.57 -3.18
CA ALA A 115 -1.40 18.18 -1.86
C ALA A 115 -0.38 19.31 -1.89
N LYS A 116 0.73 19.16 -2.61
CA LYS A 116 1.72 20.25 -2.78
C LYS A 116 1.14 21.47 -3.48
N LEU A 117 0.29 21.30 -4.48
CA LEU A 117 -0.35 22.44 -5.16
C LEU A 117 -1.25 23.27 -4.23
N ILE A 118 -1.77 22.67 -3.16
CA ILE A 118 -2.63 23.34 -2.18
C ILE A 118 -1.78 23.93 -1.04
N ILE A 119 -0.75 23.21 -0.58
CA ILE A 119 0.08 23.59 0.58
C ILE A 119 1.14 24.64 0.21
N ASP A 120 1.68 24.58 -1.01
CA ASP A 120 2.72 25.52 -1.48
C ASP A 120 2.10 26.78 -2.13
N ARG A 121 0.77 26.93 -2.09
CA ARG A 121 0.04 28.17 -2.39
C ARG A 121 -0.03 29.06 -1.15
#